data_AF-A0A5B7FFK5-F1
#
_entry.id   AF-A0A5B7FFK5-F1
#
_cell.length_a   1.000
_cell.length_b   1.000
_cell.length_c   1.000
_cell.angle_alpha   90.00
_cell.angle_beta   90.00
_cell.angle_gamma   90.00
#
_symmetry.space_group_name_H-M   'P 1'
#
loop_
_entity.id
_entity.type
_entity.pdbx_description
1 polymer ?
#
loop_
_entity_poly.entity_id
_entity_poly.type
_entity_poly.pdbx_seq_one_letter_code
_entity_poly.pdbx_strand_id
1 'polypeptide(L)'
;MLFVKKDEQVKSLNRWTWCKCTCLHLTIFFISGGPVELLIKNKLNEALHPSHMEIVNESFMHNVPPGSETHFKILVVSEAFDGLPLIKRHRLVNTTLDEELKTGVHALSIVAKTPAQWSENPQQIESSPACRGGFGK
;
A
#
# COMPACT_ATOMS: atom_id res chain seq x y z
N MET A 1 14.08 57.15 25.16
CA MET A 1 13.33 56.67 26.34
C MET A 1 11.88 56.52 25.92
N LEU A 2 11.38 55.28 25.94
CA LEU A 2 9.95 54.88 25.97
C LEU A 2 9.10 55.28 24.75
N PHE A 3 8.11 54.53 24.29
CA PHE A 3 7.70 53.14 24.36
C PHE A 3 6.46 53.12 23.45
N VAL A 4 6.30 52.08 22.62
CA VAL A 4 5.01 51.43 22.36
C VAL A 4 3.85 52.23 21.73
N LYS A 5 3.35 51.78 20.59
CA LYS A 5 2.15 50.90 20.46
C LYS A 5 1.92 50.64 18.96
N LYS A 6 1.85 49.36 18.56
CA LYS A 6 0.62 48.58 18.28
C LYS A 6 0.02 48.95 16.93
N ASP A 7 0.00 47.96 16.04
CA ASP A 7 -1.24 47.29 15.59
C ASP A 7 -1.83 48.15 14.45
N GLU A 8 -2.18 47.67 13.28
CA GLU A 8 -2.71 46.37 12.90
C GLU A 8 -3.36 46.60 11.52
N GLN A 9 -3.55 45.51 10.79
CA GLN A 9 -4.62 45.32 9.82
C GLN A 9 -4.53 45.87 8.37
N VAL A 10 -4.39 44.86 7.50
CA VAL A 10 -5.18 44.56 6.28
C VAL A 10 -4.94 45.41 5.02
N LYS A 11 -5.02 44.64 3.93
CA LYS A 11 -5.39 45.01 2.55
C LYS A 11 -4.16 45.37 1.74
N SER A 12 -3.94 44.87 0.54
CA SER A 12 -4.70 43.97 -0.32
C SER A 12 -3.91 44.02 -1.62
N LEU A 13 -3.61 42.85 -2.17
CA LEU A 13 -3.51 42.61 -3.61
C LEU A 13 -2.39 43.33 -4.39
N ASN A 14 -1.59 42.45 -5.02
CA ASN A 14 -0.99 42.60 -6.34
C ASN A 14 0.38 43.26 -6.39
N ARG A 15 1.44 42.43 -6.46
CA ARG A 15 2.36 42.38 -7.61
C ARG A 15 3.41 41.28 -7.41
N TRP A 16 3.32 40.22 -8.20
CA TRP A 16 4.42 39.43 -8.77
C TRP A 16 5.79 39.59 -8.12
N THR A 17 6.10 38.74 -7.13
CA THR A 17 7.48 38.51 -6.72
C THR A 17 7.66 37.08 -6.26
N TRP A 18 8.48 36.36 -7.03
CA TRP A 18 9.33 35.26 -6.56
C TRP A 18 8.56 34.06 -6.01
N CYS A 19 8.25 33.12 -6.91
CA CYS A 19 7.97 31.74 -6.57
C CYS A 19 9.17 31.24 -5.75
N LYS A 20 9.04 31.26 -4.43
CA LYS A 20 10.04 30.76 -3.51
C LYS A 20 10.19 29.27 -3.81
N CYS A 21 11.40 28.90 -4.20
CA CYS A 21 11.92 27.56 -4.12
C CYS A 21 11.76 27.04 -2.69
N THR A 22 10.62 26.45 -2.36
CA THR A 22 10.58 25.42 -1.33
C THR A 22 11.00 24.14 -2.02
N CYS A 23 12.27 23.81 -1.81
CA CYS A 23 12.87 22.50 -1.91
C CYS A 23 11.80 21.43 -1.63
N LEU A 24 11.17 20.92 -2.70
CA LEU A 24 10.34 19.74 -2.63
C LEU A 24 11.36 18.65 -2.29
N HIS A 25 11.38 18.24 -1.02
CA HIS A 25 12.14 17.09 -0.57
C HIS A 25 11.79 15.97 -1.55
N LEU A 26 12.73 15.68 -2.44
CA LEU A 26 12.72 14.48 -3.23
C LEU A 26 13.00 13.37 -2.20
N THR A 27 11.96 13.00 -1.45
CA THR A 27 11.94 11.74 -0.76
C THR A 27 12.01 10.72 -1.87
N ILE A 28 13.25 10.28 -2.15
CA ILE A 28 13.52 9.03 -2.83
C ILE A 28 12.87 7.97 -1.95
N PHE A 29 11.57 7.78 -2.14
CA PHE A 29 10.87 6.64 -1.60
C PHE A 29 11.52 5.47 -2.34
N PHE A 30 12.30 4.67 -1.62
CA PHE A 30 12.84 3.43 -2.13
C PHE A 30 11.68 2.63 -2.74
N ILE A 31 11.61 2.59 -4.08
CA ILE A 31 10.68 1.72 -4.79
C ILE A 31 11.34 0.35 -4.83
N SER A 32 11.28 -0.37 -3.70
CA SER A 32 11.62 -1.79 -3.64
C SER A 32 10.36 -2.58 -4.02
N GLY A 33 10.23 -2.94 -5.30
CA GLY A 33 9.14 -3.77 -5.81
C GLY A 33 9.20 -3.90 -7.33
N GLY A 34 8.77 -5.03 -7.88
CA GLY A 34 8.71 -5.23 -9.33
C GLY A 34 7.52 -4.52 -9.99
N PRO A 35 7.42 -4.49 -11.33
CA PRO A 35 6.40 -3.72 -12.04
C PRO A 35 4.97 -4.14 -11.67
N VAL A 36 4.71 -5.44 -11.50
CA VAL A 36 3.37 -5.92 -11.11
C VAL A 36 3.06 -5.54 -9.66
N GLU A 37 4.04 -5.62 -8.76
CA GLU A 37 3.86 -5.20 -7.37
C GLU A 37 3.44 -3.73 -7.26
N LEU A 38 4.06 -2.85 -8.05
CA LEU A 38 3.73 -1.42 -8.07
C LEU A 38 2.32 -1.15 -8.58
N LEU A 39 1.88 -1.89 -9.61
CA LEU A 39 0.52 -1.78 -10.12
C LEU A 39 -0.50 -2.18 -9.06
N ILE A 40 -0.27 -3.32 -8.39
CA ILE A 40 -1.11 -3.79 -7.28
C ILE A 40 -1.17 -2.74 -6.18
N LYS A 41 -0.01 -2.21 -5.78
CA LYS A 41 0.11 -1.21 -4.72
C LYS A 41 -0.71 0.04 -5.04
N ASN A 42 -0.57 0.57 -6.25
CA ASN A 42 -1.29 1.77 -6.69
C ASN A 42 -2.80 1.54 -6.70
N LYS A 43 -3.29 0.46 -7.31
CA LYS A 43 -4.72 0.14 -7.37
C LYS A 43 -5.34 -0.04 -5.98
N LEU A 44 -4.67 -0.75 -5.08
CA LEU A 44 -5.16 -0.93 -3.71
C LEU A 44 -5.14 0.38 -2.92
N ASN A 45 -4.14 1.24 -3.15
CA ASN A 45 -4.06 2.53 -2.49
C ASN A 45 -5.19 3.48 -2.93
N GLU A 46 -5.49 3.49 -4.22
CA GLU A 46 -6.60 4.29 -4.79
C GLU A 46 -7.97 3.76 -4.37
N ALA A 47 -8.17 2.44 -4.34
CA ALA A 47 -9.49 1.86 -4.07
C ALA A 47 -9.83 1.78 -2.57
N LEU A 48 -8.84 1.55 -1.71
CA LEU A 48 -9.08 1.20 -0.30
C LEU A 48 -8.50 2.20 0.69
N HIS A 49 -7.69 3.17 0.25
CA HIS A 49 -7.01 4.15 1.10
C HIS A 49 -6.50 3.54 2.43
N PRO A 50 -5.65 2.51 2.36
CA PRO A 50 -5.26 1.78 3.55
C PRO A 50 -4.34 2.60 4.46
N SER A 51 -4.50 2.41 5.76
CA SER A 51 -3.59 2.98 6.76
C SER A 51 -2.26 2.23 6.82
N HIS A 52 -2.25 0.94 6.47
CA HIS A 52 -1.05 0.12 6.37
C HIS A 52 -1.18 -0.88 5.21
N MET A 53 -0.10 -1.07 4.45
CA MET A 53 -0.05 -2.02 3.33
C MET A 53 1.34 -2.64 3.22
N GLU A 54 1.37 -3.96 3.10
CA GLU A 54 2.57 -4.73 2.79
C GLU A 54 2.25 -5.70 1.65
N ILE A 55 3.16 -5.82 0.69
CA ILE A 55 3.06 -6.77 -0.42
C ILE A 55 4.37 -7.56 -0.47
N VAL A 56 4.27 -8.89 -0.54
CA VAL A 56 5.41 -9.80 -0.61
C VAL A 56 5.23 -10.71 -1.81
N ASN A 57 6.24 -10.76 -2.68
CA ASN A 57 6.28 -11.72 -3.78
C ASN A 57 6.77 -13.09 -3.26
N GLU A 58 5.86 -14.08 -3.21
CA GLU A 58 6.14 -15.45 -2.77
C GLU A 58 6.40 -16.40 -3.96
N SER A 59 6.56 -15.88 -5.18
CA SER A 59 6.74 -16.70 -6.38
C SER A 59 7.94 -17.64 -6.29
N PHE A 60 9.01 -17.26 -5.61
CA PHE A 60 10.21 -18.10 -5.40
C PHE A 60 9.92 -19.42 -4.64
N MET A 61 8.78 -19.55 -3.96
CA MET A 61 8.38 -20.78 -3.27
C MET A 61 7.76 -21.83 -4.21
N HIS A 62 7.58 -21.48 -5.49
CA HIS A 62 7.05 -22.37 -6.52
C HIS A 62 8.13 -22.65 -7.57
N ASN A 63 7.97 -23.76 -8.32
CA ASN A 63 8.88 -24.14 -9.40
C ASN A 63 8.71 -23.23 -10.64
N VAL A 64 8.89 -21.93 -10.44
CA VAL A 64 8.78 -20.87 -11.43
C VAL A 64 10.14 -20.22 -11.65
N PRO A 65 10.41 -19.66 -12.83
CA PRO A 65 11.67 -18.98 -13.10
C PRO A 65 11.96 -17.86 -12.09
N PRO A 66 13.25 -17.60 -11.76
CA PRO A 66 13.62 -16.50 -10.87
C PRO A 66 13.13 -15.17 -11.44
N GLY A 67 12.51 -14.35 -10.60
CA GLY A 67 11.90 -13.07 -11.00
C GLY A 67 10.45 -13.17 -11.48
N SER A 68 9.82 -14.33 -11.36
CA SER A 68 8.38 -14.46 -11.64
C SER A 68 7.56 -13.65 -10.64
N GLU A 69 6.50 -13.00 -11.13
CA GLU A 69 5.55 -12.20 -10.37
C GLU A 69 4.16 -12.85 -10.41
N THR A 70 4.08 -14.11 -9.96
CA THR A 70 2.88 -14.95 -10.13
C THR A 70 2.12 -15.19 -8.82
N HIS A 71 2.82 -15.21 -7.69
CA HIS A 71 2.24 -15.43 -6.37
C HIS A 71 2.56 -14.25 -5.47
N PHE A 72 1.52 -13.57 -4.99
CA PHE A 72 1.67 -12.45 -4.06
C PHE A 72 0.91 -12.68 -2.78
N LYS A 73 1.52 -12.25 -1.68
CA LYS A 73 0.88 -12.11 -0.37
C LYS A 73 0.71 -10.65 -0.06
N ILE A 74 -0.53 -10.26 0.24
CA ILE A 74 -0.93 -8.87 0.44
C ILE A 74 -1.54 -8.76 1.83
N LEU A 75 -0.98 -7.88 2.65
CA LEU A 75 -1.60 -7.44 3.89
C LEU A 75 -2.07 -6.01 3.69
N VAL A 76 -3.36 -5.80 3.93
CA VAL A 76 -3.99 -4.50 3.77
C VAL A 76 -4.83 -4.18 5.00
N VAL A 77 -4.58 -3.00 5.57
CA VAL A 77 -5.29 -2.48 6.73
C VAL A 77 -6.06 -1.25 6.30
N SER A 78 -7.39 -1.30 6.35
CA SER A 78 -8.26 -0.19 5.94
C SER A 78 -9.57 -0.17 6.72
N GLU A 79 -10.09 1.03 6.95
CA GLU A 79 -11.43 1.24 7.51
C GLU A 79 -12.53 0.75 6.55
N ALA A 80 -12.24 0.61 5.25
CA ALA A 80 -13.17 0.05 4.27
C ALA A 80 -13.61 -1.40 4.59
N PHE A 81 -12.89 -2.08 5.48
CA PHE A 81 -13.20 -3.44 5.92
C PHE A 81 -14.06 -3.50 7.19
N ASP A 82 -14.34 -2.35 7.81
CA ASP A 82 -15.15 -2.31 9.02
C ASP A 82 -16.59 -2.77 8.74
N GLY A 83 -17.14 -3.56 9.65
CA GLY A 83 -18.46 -4.19 9.47
C GLY A 83 -18.57 -5.23 8.35
N LEU A 84 -17.51 -5.49 7.57
CA LEU A 84 -17.52 -6.50 6.50
C LEU A 84 -17.02 -7.88 6.97
N PRO A 85 -17.71 -8.98 6.62
CA PRO A 85 -17.19 -10.33 6.87
C PRO A 85 -15.97 -10.61 5.99
N LEU A 86 -15.09 -11.51 6.46
CA LEU A 86 -13.82 -11.85 5.81
C LEU A 86 -13.94 -12.15 4.31
N ILE A 87 -14.94 -12.95 3.92
CA ILE A 87 -15.19 -13.30 2.51
C ILE A 87 -15.46 -12.05 1.66
N LYS A 88 -16.21 -11.07 2.17
CA LYS A 88 -16.49 -9.82 1.44
C LYS A 88 -15.23 -8.97 1.30
N ARG A 89 -14.37 -8.94 2.32
CA ARG A 89 -13.07 -8.24 2.25
C ARG A 89 -12.19 -8.84 1.14
N HIS A 90 -12.08 -10.16 1.09
CA HIS A 90 -11.31 -10.86 0.05
C HIS A 90 -11.90 -10.61 -1.34
N ARG A 91 -13.24 -10.65 -1.48
CA ARG A 91 -13.91 -10.31 -2.74
C ARG A 91 -13.63 -8.88 -3.17
N LEU A 92 -13.62 -7.93 -2.24
CA LEU A 92 -13.32 -6.53 -2.55
C LEU A 92 -11.92 -6.39 -3.13
N VAL A 93 -10.91 -6.96 -2.46
CA VAL A 93 -9.52 -6.95 -2.93
C VAL A 93 -9.37 -7.66 -4.28
N ASN A 94 -9.97 -8.84 -4.44
CA ASN A 94 -9.94 -9.57 -5.71
C ASN A 94 -10.63 -8.79 -6.84
N THR A 95 -11.71 -8.08 -6.55
CA THR A 95 -12.41 -7.26 -7.55
C THR A 95 -11.55 -6.08 -7.99
N THR A 96 -10.84 -5.44 -7.06
CA THR A 96 -9.88 -4.36 -7.37
C THR A 96 -8.73 -4.83 -8.26
N LEU A 97 -8.32 -6.10 -8.12
CA LEU A 97 -7.17 -6.69 -8.82
C LEU A 97 -7.55 -7.69 -9.92
N ASP A 98 -8.82 -7.70 -10.36
CA ASP A 98 -9.33 -8.70 -11.30
C ASP A 98 -8.62 -8.64 -12.67
N GLU A 99 -8.23 -7.46 -13.13
CA GLU A 99 -7.52 -7.28 -14.40
C GLU A 99 -6.09 -7.88 -14.34
N GLU A 100 -5.42 -7.76 -13.20
CA GLU A 100 -4.06 -8.23 -12.95
C GLU A 100 -4.03 -9.75 -12.79
N LEU A 101 -5.05 -10.29 -12.12
CA LEU A 101 -5.29 -11.74 -12.03
C LEU A 101 -5.51 -12.38 -13.41
N LYS A 102 -6.13 -11.65 -14.35
CA LYS A 102 -6.31 -12.14 -15.73
C LYS A 102 -5.05 -12.06 -16.58
N THR A 103 -4.11 -11.17 -16.24
CA THR A 103 -3.00 -10.82 -17.13
C THR A 103 -1.68 -11.48 -16.73
N GLY A 104 -1.48 -11.83 -15.46
CA GLY A 104 -0.23 -12.50 -15.05
C GLY A 104 -0.14 -13.05 -13.63
N VAL A 105 -0.95 -12.54 -12.71
CA VAL A 105 -0.94 -13.02 -11.32
C VAL A 105 -1.76 -14.33 -11.22
N HIS A 106 -1.11 -15.41 -10.80
CA HIS A 106 -1.75 -16.73 -10.69
C HIS A 106 -2.48 -16.92 -9.37
N ALA A 107 -1.95 -16.39 -8.27
CA ALA A 107 -2.56 -16.53 -6.96
C ALA A 107 -2.27 -15.34 -6.03
N LEU A 108 -3.28 -15.00 -5.22
CA LEU A 108 -3.19 -13.97 -4.19
C LEU A 108 -3.52 -14.56 -2.82
N SER A 109 -2.63 -14.35 -1.86
CA SER A 109 -2.87 -14.58 -0.44
C SER A 109 -3.22 -13.25 0.22
N ILE A 110 -4.44 -13.10 0.73
CA ILE A 110 -4.98 -11.82 1.20
C ILE A 110 -5.14 -11.86 2.72
N VAL A 111 -4.59 -10.86 3.40
CA VAL A 111 -4.81 -10.57 4.82
C VAL A 111 -5.45 -9.19 4.92
N ALA A 112 -6.77 -9.14 5.11
CA ALA A 112 -7.53 -7.89 5.19
C ALA A 112 -7.99 -7.61 6.63
N LYS A 113 -7.39 -6.61 7.28
CA LYS A 113 -7.65 -6.24 8.68
C LYS A 113 -8.22 -4.82 8.79
N THR A 114 -9.00 -4.54 9.82
CA THR A 114 -9.35 -3.16 10.17
C THR A 114 -8.23 -2.52 10.99
N PRO A 115 -8.13 -1.19 11.05
CA PRO A 115 -7.13 -0.51 11.88
C PRO A 115 -7.22 -0.91 13.36
N ALA A 116 -8.43 -1.10 13.90
CA ALA A 116 -8.63 -1.62 15.25
C ALA A 116 -8.00 -3.02 15.45
N GLN A 117 -8.23 -3.94 14.52
CA GLN A 117 -7.64 -5.29 14.56
C GLN A 117 -6.11 -5.26 14.42
N TRP A 118 -5.58 -4.31 13.65
CA TRP A 118 -4.14 -4.12 13.48
C TRP A 118 -3.48 -3.57 14.75
N SER A 119 -4.13 -2.63 15.44
CA SER A 119 -3.63 -2.08 16.70
C SER A 119 -3.56 -3.12 17.82
N GLU A 120 -4.51 -4.06 17.87
CA GLU A 120 -4.52 -5.13 18.87
C GLU A 120 -3.51 -6.24 18.58
N ASN A 121 -3.31 -6.59 17.29
CA ASN A 121 -2.38 -7.63 16.89
C ASN A 121 -1.72 -7.32 15.53
N PRO A 122 -0.61 -6.57 15.53
CA PRO A 122 0.17 -6.27 14.35
C PRO A 122 0.99 -7.51 13.95
N GLN A 123 0.33 -8.53 13.43
CA GLN A 123 1.02 -9.65 12.79
C GLN A 123 1.67 -9.14 11.51
N GLN A 124 3.00 -9.10 11.49
CA GLN A 124 3.75 -8.92 10.25
C GLN A 124 3.40 -10.03 9.26
N ILE A 125 3.57 -9.76 7.96
CA ILE A 125 3.50 -10.80 6.94
C ILE A 125 4.63 -11.81 7.20
N GLU A 126 4.38 -12.83 8.01
CA GLU A 126 5.26 -13.99 8.07
C GLU A 126 5.17 -14.72 6.72
N SER A 127 6.30 -15.06 6.13
CA SER A 127 6.35 -15.85 4.90
C SER A 127 5.56 -17.15 5.09
N SER A 128 4.79 -17.55 4.09
CA SER A 128 4.00 -18.78 4.15
C SER A 128 4.90 -20.00 4.52
N PRO A 129 4.44 -20.94 5.38
CA PRO A 129 5.25 -22.09 5.79
C PRO A 129 5.71 -22.89 4.58
N ALA A 130 6.95 -23.40 4.61
CA ALA A 130 7.49 -24.20 3.52
C ALA A 130 6.55 -25.38 3.18
N CYS A 131 6.07 -25.42 1.93
CA CYS A 131 5.23 -26.50 1.44
C CYS A 131 5.98 -27.83 1.55
N ARG A 132 5.48 -28.75 2.37
CA ARG A 132 5.96 -30.15 2.44
C ARG A 132 5.36 -30.96 1.27
N GLY A 133 5.65 -30.53 0.03
CA GLY A 133 5.10 -31.09 -1.20
C GLY A 133 6.07 -32.06 -1.89
N GLY A 134 5.83 -33.36 -1.67
CA GLY A 134 6.37 -34.56 -2.33
C GLY A 134 7.57 -34.43 -3.27
N PHE A 135 8.73 -34.94 -2.81
CA PHE A 135 9.74 -35.45 -3.73
C PHE A 135 9.11 -36.56 -4.58
N GLY A 136 8.81 -36.24 -5.84
CA GLY A 136 8.49 -37.25 -6.85
C GLY A 136 9.65 -38.24 -6.93
N LYS A 137 9.33 -39.51 -6.75
CA LYS A 137 10.26 -40.65 -6.90
C LYS A 137 10.84 -40.70 -8.31
#